data_AF-A0A7G7WZ33-F1
#
_entry.id   AF-A0A7G7WZ33-F1
#
_cell.length_a   1.000
_cell.length_b   1.000
_cell.length_c   1.000
_cell.angle_alpha   90.00
_cell.angle_beta   90.00
_cell.angle_gamma   90.00
#
_symmetry.space_group_name_H-M   'P 1'
#
loop_
_entity.id
_entity.type
_entity.pdbx_description
1 polymer ?
#
loop_
_entity_poly.entity_id
_entity_poly.type
_entity_poly.pdbx_seq_one_letter_code
_entity_poly.pdbx_strand_id
1 'polypeptide(L)'
;MQSFVIFTTTVLLAFMLSGVSGGCTEDKNKYCCTWASKGYCSNENYREYMEQTCCLSCNASESINIPPPPETCVYKGKHYPINERFIPDDCSGVCKCKGNKGFGCVSLCPPVGMKCKPGMELEYYRQPVGDSGCFCERPRCKRVDKNRIENNN
;
A
#
# COMPACT_ATOMS: atom_id res chain seq x y z
N MET A 1 -14.42 76.17 14.31
CA MET A 1 -15.63 75.36 14.18
C MET A 1 -15.35 74.25 13.18
N GLN A 2 -15.52 73.01 13.64
CA GLN A 2 -15.71 71.75 12.91
C GLN A 2 -14.61 71.24 11.95
N SER A 3 -13.68 70.51 12.56
CA SER A 3 -12.99 69.34 12.02
C SER A 3 -13.97 68.16 11.85
N PHE A 4 -14.51 67.87 10.66
CA PHE A 4 -15.35 66.67 10.44
C PHE A 4 -15.40 66.20 8.97
N VAL A 5 -14.25 66.01 8.30
CA VAL A 5 -14.26 65.40 6.93
C VAL A 5 -13.24 64.28 6.71
N ILE A 6 -12.61 63.75 7.77
CA ILE A 6 -11.53 62.72 7.64
C ILE A 6 -11.98 61.32 8.10
N PHE A 7 -13.25 61.14 8.50
CA PHE A 7 -13.73 59.89 9.09
C PHE A 7 -14.68 59.04 8.21
N THR A 8 -14.97 59.43 6.97
CA THR A 8 -15.81 58.61 6.06
C THR A 8 -15.03 57.91 4.96
N THR A 9 -13.78 58.30 4.67
CA THR A 9 -12.94 57.65 3.64
C THR A 9 -12.02 56.56 4.19
N THR A 10 -11.72 56.58 5.49
CA THR A 10 -10.76 55.64 6.12
C THR A 10 -11.39 54.33 6.58
N VAL A 11 -12.70 54.30 6.87
CA VAL A 11 -13.38 53.06 7.30
C VAL A 11 -13.72 52.14 6.11
N LEU A 12 -13.85 52.67 4.89
CA LEU A 12 -14.07 51.87 3.68
C LEU A 12 -12.81 51.17 3.15
N LEU A 13 -11.60 51.60 3.54
CA LEU A 13 -10.33 51.00 3.11
C LEU A 13 -9.76 49.96 4.09
N ALA A 14 -10.26 49.89 5.33
CA ALA A 14 -9.72 49.00 6.36
C ALA A 14 -10.46 47.66 6.50
N PHE A 15 -11.58 47.43 5.81
CA PHE A 15 -12.32 46.16 5.85
C PHE A 15 -11.93 45.15 4.76
N MET A 16 -10.94 45.45 3.92
CA MET A 16 -10.51 44.56 2.82
C MET A 16 -9.20 43.81 3.08
N LEU A 17 -8.66 43.83 4.31
CA LEU A 17 -7.32 43.27 4.62
C LEU A 17 -7.31 42.04 5.52
N SER A 18 -8.41 41.28 5.58
CA SER A 18 -8.37 39.99 6.28
C SER A 18 -9.19 38.95 5.53
N GLY A 19 -8.55 38.26 4.59
CA GLY A 19 -9.10 37.00 4.10
C GLY A 19 -8.64 36.57 2.73
N VAL A 20 -7.34 36.44 2.47
CA VAL A 20 -6.88 35.52 1.42
C VAL A 20 -5.51 34.97 1.83
N SER A 21 -5.52 33.74 2.33
CA SER A 21 -4.40 32.81 2.21
C SER A 21 -4.93 31.39 2.32
N GLY A 22 -5.91 31.05 1.48
CA GLY A 22 -6.27 29.67 1.19
C GLY A 22 -5.29 29.09 0.16
N GLY A 23 -3.99 29.09 0.49
CA GLY A 23 -2.99 28.49 -0.37
C GLY A 23 -3.11 26.97 -0.32
N CYS A 24 -3.18 26.33 -1.48
CA CYS A 24 -3.21 24.88 -1.57
C CYS A 24 -1.82 24.29 -1.37
N THR A 25 -1.53 23.81 -0.16
CA THR A 25 -0.19 23.29 0.19
C THR A 25 -0.11 21.76 0.19
N GLU A 26 -1.23 21.06 0.31
CA GLU A 26 -1.27 19.59 0.34
C GLU A 26 -2.65 19.03 -0.05
N ASP A 27 -2.67 17.77 -0.50
CA ASP A 27 -3.90 16.99 -0.62
C ASP A 27 -4.27 16.38 0.74
N LYS A 28 -5.49 16.63 1.19
CA LYS A 28 -6.03 16.16 2.48
C LYS A 28 -6.54 14.72 2.43
N ASN A 29 -6.59 14.10 1.26
CA ASN A 29 -7.05 12.73 1.09
C ASN A 29 -6.10 11.91 0.21
N LYS A 30 -5.75 10.70 0.66
CA LYS A 30 -4.88 9.77 -0.09
C LYS A 30 -5.45 9.33 -1.44
N TYR A 31 -6.76 9.49 -1.68
CA TYR A 31 -7.42 9.14 -2.95
C TYR A 31 -7.51 10.32 -3.93
N CYS A 32 -6.99 11.50 -3.59
CA CYS A 32 -7.07 12.71 -4.41
C CYS A 32 -6.55 12.49 -5.84
N CYS A 33 -5.41 11.84 -5.98
CA CYS A 33 -4.84 11.55 -7.29
C CYS A 33 -5.71 10.60 -8.12
N THR A 34 -6.32 9.58 -7.49
CA THR A 34 -7.27 8.67 -8.16
C THR A 34 -8.53 9.40 -8.63
N TRP A 35 -9.09 10.29 -7.81
CA TRP A 35 -10.29 11.05 -8.16
C TRP A 35 -10.00 12.10 -9.23
N ALA A 36 -8.88 12.81 -9.14
CA ALA A 36 -8.45 13.76 -10.17
C ALA A 36 -8.24 13.07 -11.52
N SER A 37 -7.56 11.91 -11.54
CA SER A 37 -7.38 11.10 -12.76
C SER A 37 -8.70 10.64 -13.39
N LYS A 38 -9.75 10.49 -12.59
CA LYS A 38 -11.10 10.13 -13.04
C LYS A 38 -11.94 11.34 -13.49
N GLY A 39 -11.38 12.55 -13.47
CA GLY A 39 -12.07 13.78 -13.87
C GLY A 39 -12.95 14.40 -12.78
N TYR A 40 -12.80 14.01 -11.51
CA TYR A 40 -13.64 14.52 -10.43
C TYR A 40 -13.39 16.02 -10.16
N CYS A 41 -12.22 16.54 -10.53
CA CYS A 41 -11.91 17.97 -10.45
C CYS A 41 -12.82 18.82 -11.34
N SER A 42 -13.30 18.27 -12.46
CA SER A 42 -14.17 18.97 -13.42
C SER A 42 -15.63 18.56 -13.29
N ASN A 43 -15.96 17.60 -12.41
CA ASN A 43 -17.32 17.14 -12.22
C ASN A 43 -18.09 18.10 -11.30
N GLU A 44 -19.23 18.62 -11.74
CA GLU A 44 -20.03 19.60 -10.99
C GLU A 44 -20.41 19.13 -9.58
N ASN A 45 -20.63 17.82 -9.39
CA ASN A 45 -21.02 17.26 -8.10
C ASN A 45 -19.85 17.11 -7.11
N TYR A 46 -18.62 17.08 -7.60
CA TYR A 46 -17.43 16.77 -6.80
C TYR A 46 -16.40 17.90 -6.79
N ARG A 47 -16.55 18.90 -7.67
CA ARG A 47 -15.62 20.03 -7.83
C ARG A 47 -15.34 20.73 -6.51
N GLU A 48 -16.38 21.14 -5.79
CA GLU A 48 -16.20 21.87 -4.51
C GLU A 48 -15.43 21.04 -3.48
N TYR A 49 -15.76 19.75 -3.36
CA TYR A 49 -15.05 18.83 -2.46
C TYR A 49 -13.59 18.65 -2.88
N MET A 50 -13.35 18.49 -4.18
CA MET A 50 -12.02 18.28 -4.75
C MET A 50 -11.14 19.54 -4.65
N GLU A 51 -11.71 20.73 -4.78
CA GLU A 51 -10.99 22.00 -4.56
C GLU A 51 -10.52 22.16 -3.11
N GLN A 52 -11.35 21.77 -2.15
CA GLN A 52 -11.02 21.89 -0.73
C GLN A 52 -10.10 20.78 -0.20
N THR A 53 -10.19 19.59 -0.79
CA THR A 53 -9.55 18.37 -0.30
C THR A 53 -8.36 17.95 -1.14
N CYS A 54 -8.43 18.16 -2.45
CA CYS A 54 -7.55 17.54 -3.45
C CYS A 54 -6.94 18.58 -4.39
N CYS A 55 -6.60 19.73 -3.83
CA CYS A 55 -6.23 20.89 -4.61
C CYS A 55 -4.94 20.70 -5.42
N LEU A 56 -3.93 19.99 -4.90
CA LEU A 56 -2.71 19.71 -5.66
C LEU A 56 -3.01 18.75 -6.82
N SER A 57 -3.78 17.70 -6.56
CA SER A 57 -4.21 16.75 -7.58
C SER A 57 -5.04 17.41 -8.69
N CYS A 58 -5.87 18.41 -8.38
CA CYS A 58 -6.68 19.13 -9.37
C CYS A 58 -5.93 20.24 -10.10
N ASN A 59 -5.01 20.94 -9.43
CA ASN A 59 -4.21 22.00 -10.04
C ASN A 59 -3.04 21.46 -10.88
N ALA A 60 -2.70 20.18 -10.75
CA ALA A 60 -1.72 19.52 -11.62
C ALA A 60 -2.22 19.31 -13.07
N SER A 61 -3.44 19.74 -13.40
CA SER A 61 -4.11 19.46 -14.68
C SER A 61 -3.64 20.31 -15.87
N GLU A 62 -2.70 21.25 -15.73
CA GLU A 62 -2.18 22.02 -16.88
C GLU A 62 -0.76 21.68 -17.34
N SER A 63 0.04 20.91 -16.59
CA SER A 63 1.30 20.38 -17.11
C SER A 63 1.94 19.43 -16.12
N ILE A 64 1.64 18.13 -16.18
CA ILE A 64 2.57 16.97 -16.19
C ILE A 64 1.68 15.76 -16.51
N ASN A 65 2.13 14.86 -17.40
CA ASN A 65 1.64 13.47 -17.44
C ASN A 65 1.93 12.83 -16.07
N ILE A 66 1.09 13.05 -15.07
CA ILE A 66 1.15 12.32 -13.81
C ILE A 66 0.58 10.94 -14.13
N PRO A 67 1.39 9.87 -14.21
CA PRO A 67 0.83 8.54 -14.30
C PRO A 67 -0.10 8.38 -13.09
N PRO A 68 -1.34 7.88 -13.27
CA PRO A 68 -2.20 7.55 -12.15
C PRO A 68 -1.35 6.75 -11.17
N PRO A 69 -1.48 6.95 -9.84
CA PRO A 69 -0.71 6.17 -8.88
C PRO A 69 -0.94 4.72 -9.30
N PRO A 70 0.11 3.94 -9.64
CA PRO A 70 -0.11 2.54 -9.99
C PRO A 70 -0.94 1.99 -8.84
N GLU A 71 -2.08 1.35 -9.12
CA GLU A 71 -3.03 0.95 -8.07
C GLU A 71 -2.33 0.00 -7.08
N THR A 72 -1.63 0.56 -6.08
CA THR A 72 -0.73 -0.23 -5.25
C THR A 72 -1.51 -0.76 -4.06
N CYS A 73 -1.30 -2.02 -3.75
CA CYS A 73 -1.74 -2.58 -2.49
C CYS A 73 -0.70 -2.24 -1.42
N VAL A 74 -1.16 -1.79 -0.25
CA VAL A 74 -0.29 -1.64 0.92
C VAL A 74 -0.36 -2.92 1.74
N TYR A 75 0.77 -3.59 1.91
CA TYR A 75 0.88 -4.78 2.76
C TYR A 75 2.06 -4.62 3.70
N LYS A 76 1.79 -4.66 5.01
CA LYS A 76 2.76 -4.39 6.10
C LYS A 76 3.60 -3.12 5.86
N GLY A 77 2.97 -2.06 5.36
CA GLY A 77 3.61 -0.76 5.11
C GLY A 77 4.42 -0.67 3.82
N LYS A 78 4.56 -1.75 3.04
CA LYS A 78 5.18 -1.71 1.70
C LYS A 78 4.10 -1.59 0.62
N HIS A 79 4.42 -0.85 -0.44
CA HIS A 79 3.58 -0.68 -1.61
C HIS A 79 3.91 -1.73 -2.67
N TYR A 80 2.88 -2.42 -3.17
CA TYR A 80 3.00 -3.44 -4.21
C TYR A 80 2.17 -3.06 -5.42
N PRO A 81 2.74 -3.03 -6.64
CA PRO A 81 2.01 -2.67 -7.84
C PRO A 81 0.93 -3.71 -8.19
N ILE A 82 -0.15 -3.24 -8.83
CA ILE A 82 -1.21 -4.12 -9.30
C ILE A 82 -0.68 -5.12 -10.32
N ASN A 83 -1.26 -6.31 -10.28
CA ASN A 83 -0.97 -7.41 -11.20
C ASN A 83 0.43 -8.03 -11.12
N GLU A 84 1.33 -7.50 -10.29
CA GLU A 84 2.63 -8.10 -10.06
C GLU A 84 2.56 -9.20 -8.99
N ARG A 85 3.33 -10.27 -9.21
CA ARG A 85 3.51 -11.34 -8.24
C ARG A 85 4.73 -11.05 -7.39
N PHE A 86 4.59 -11.16 -6.08
CA PHE A 86 5.69 -10.94 -5.14
C PHE A 86 5.63 -11.97 -4.00
N ILE A 87 6.76 -12.16 -3.32
CA ILE A 87 6.85 -12.95 -2.09
C ILE A 87 7.15 -11.95 -0.96
N PRO A 88 6.23 -11.76 -0.01
CA PRO A 88 6.48 -10.91 1.15
C PRO A 88 7.51 -11.55 2.09
N ASP A 89 8.23 -10.72 2.84
CA ASP A 89 9.28 -11.16 3.78
C ASP A 89 8.78 -12.09 4.89
N ASP A 90 7.47 -12.13 5.14
CA ASP A 90 6.85 -13.06 6.09
C ASP A 90 6.53 -14.44 5.49
N CYS A 91 6.92 -14.66 4.23
CA CYS A 91 6.78 -15.92 3.51
C CYS A 91 5.33 -16.43 3.45
N SER A 92 4.33 -15.55 3.60
CA SER A 92 2.90 -15.91 3.61
C SER A 92 2.48 -16.65 2.34
N GLY A 93 3.08 -16.33 1.19
CA GLY A 93 2.71 -16.91 -0.10
C GLY A 93 3.29 -16.16 -1.30
N VAL A 94 3.10 -16.69 -2.51
CA VAL A 94 3.14 -15.87 -3.72
C VAL A 94 1.88 -15.02 -3.74
N CYS A 95 2.03 -13.72 -3.51
CA CYS A 95 0.94 -12.78 -3.47
C CYS A 95 0.83 -11.99 -4.78
N LYS A 96 -0.39 -11.58 -5.12
CA LYS A 96 -0.68 -10.70 -6.24
C LYS A 96 -1.63 -9.60 -5.79
N CYS A 97 -1.28 -8.34 -6.05
CA CYS A 97 -2.16 -7.21 -5.81
C CYS A 97 -3.26 -7.14 -6.88
N LYS A 98 -4.52 -7.03 -6.44
CA LYS A 98 -5.71 -6.87 -7.30
C LYS A 98 -6.34 -5.48 -7.13
N GLY A 99 -5.54 -4.48 -6.75
CA GLY A 99 -5.97 -3.09 -6.53
C GLY A 99 -7.00 -3.00 -5.40
N ASN A 100 -8.15 -2.38 -5.69
CA ASN A 100 -9.24 -2.19 -4.72
C ASN A 100 -9.86 -3.51 -4.19
N LYS A 101 -9.53 -4.66 -4.78
CA LYS A 101 -9.98 -5.99 -4.31
C LYS A 101 -9.01 -6.64 -3.31
N GLY A 102 -7.95 -5.93 -2.91
CA GLY A 102 -6.94 -6.43 -1.98
C GLY A 102 -5.91 -7.36 -2.61
N PHE A 103 -5.32 -8.24 -1.82
CA PHE A 103 -4.31 -9.21 -2.26
C PHE A 103 -4.88 -10.62 -2.35
N GLY A 104 -4.44 -11.37 -3.35
CA GLY A 104 -4.62 -12.82 -3.40
C GLY A 104 -3.28 -13.51 -3.21
N CYS A 105 -3.13 -14.31 -2.17
CA CYS A 105 -1.91 -15.06 -1.89
C CYS A 105 -2.14 -16.56 -2.04
N VAL A 106 -1.15 -17.26 -2.61
CA VAL A 106 -1.11 -18.72 -2.70
C VAL A 106 0.09 -19.20 -1.89
N SER A 107 -0.12 -20.17 -0.99
CA SER A 107 0.92 -20.67 -0.09
C SER A 107 2.16 -21.14 -0.87
N LEU A 108 3.34 -20.68 -0.44
CA LEU A 108 4.63 -21.11 -0.99
C LEU A 108 5.00 -22.54 -0.59
N CYS A 109 4.49 -22.97 0.57
CA CYS A 109 4.76 -24.29 1.13
C CYS A 109 3.46 -25.10 1.19
N PRO A 110 3.03 -25.72 0.08
CA PRO A 110 1.93 -26.67 0.12
C PRO A 110 2.21 -27.77 1.14
N PRO A 111 1.21 -28.15 1.98
CA PRO A 111 1.35 -29.25 2.92
C PRO A 111 1.63 -30.53 2.16
N VAL A 112 2.65 -31.26 2.58
CA VAL A 112 3.03 -32.55 2.00
C VAL A 112 2.91 -33.61 3.07
N GLY A 113 2.02 -34.57 2.84
CA GLY A 113 1.89 -35.76 3.68
C GLY A 113 2.70 -36.90 3.08
N MET A 114 3.61 -37.50 3.85
CA MET A 114 4.27 -38.73 3.46
C MET A 114 4.34 -39.70 4.63
N LYS A 115 4.26 -40.99 4.33
CA LYS A 115 4.48 -42.07 5.30
C LYS A 115 5.78 -42.77 4.96
N CYS A 116 6.64 -42.94 5.95
CA CYS A 116 7.88 -43.69 5.79
C CYS A 116 7.62 -45.20 5.84
N LYS A 117 8.48 -45.96 5.16
CA LYS A 117 8.48 -47.41 5.24
C LYS A 117 8.94 -47.86 6.66
N PRO A 118 8.58 -49.07 7.10
CA PRO A 118 9.10 -49.62 8.35
C PRO A 118 10.63 -49.59 8.40
N GLY A 119 11.20 -49.20 9.54
CA GLY A 119 12.65 -49.05 9.72
C GLY A 119 13.22 -47.72 9.19
N MET A 120 12.38 -46.80 8.73
CA MET A 120 12.75 -45.42 8.41
C MET A 120 12.01 -44.44 9.33
N GLU A 121 12.66 -43.33 9.64
CA GLU A 121 12.11 -42.26 10.48
C GLU A 121 11.88 -41.00 9.63
N LEU A 122 10.82 -40.27 9.97
CA LEU A 122 10.50 -38.99 9.36
C LEU A 122 11.47 -37.93 9.86
N GLU A 123 12.11 -37.22 8.96
CA GLU A 123 12.98 -36.09 9.25
C GLU A 123 12.52 -34.88 8.43
N TYR A 124 12.57 -33.68 9.03
CA TYR A 124 12.29 -32.44 8.32
C TYR A 124 13.59 -31.74 7.94
N TYR A 125 13.62 -31.19 6.73
CA TYR A 125 14.71 -30.34 6.25
C TYR A 125 14.17 -29.02 5.71
N ARG A 126 15.00 -27.98 5.77
CA ARG A 126 14.65 -26.65 5.23
C ARG A 126 15.02 -26.60 3.75
N GLN A 127 14.02 -26.47 2.89
CA GLN A 127 14.21 -26.31 1.46
C GLN A 127 14.05 -24.83 1.08
N PRO A 128 15.06 -24.21 0.41
CA PRO A 128 14.93 -22.84 -0.06
C PRO A 128 13.89 -22.71 -1.17
N VAL A 129 13.20 -21.58 -1.20
CA VAL A 129 12.16 -21.24 -2.19
C VAL A 129 12.73 -20.24 -3.20
N GLY A 130 13.40 -20.76 -4.24
CA GLY A 130 14.13 -19.94 -5.22
C GLY A 130 15.06 -18.94 -4.52
N ASP A 131 15.09 -17.70 -5.01
CA ASP A 131 15.92 -16.61 -4.48
C ASP A 131 15.18 -15.70 -3.46
N SER A 132 14.02 -16.13 -2.98
CA SER A 132 13.16 -15.30 -2.11
C SER A 132 13.64 -15.17 -0.66
N GLY A 133 14.69 -15.90 -0.26
CA GLY A 133 15.12 -16.00 1.14
C GLY A 133 14.16 -16.79 2.05
N CYS A 134 13.01 -17.22 1.55
CA CYS A 134 12.05 -18.07 2.26
C CYS A 134 12.45 -19.55 2.22
N PHE A 135 12.04 -20.30 3.24
CA PHE A 135 12.30 -21.74 3.36
C PHE A 135 11.02 -22.49 3.71
N CYS A 136 10.83 -23.67 3.11
CA CYS A 136 9.78 -24.61 3.47
C CYS A 136 10.36 -25.77 4.28
N GLU A 137 9.68 -26.17 5.34
CA GLU A 137 9.97 -27.43 6.03
C GLU A 137 9.38 -28.58 5.23
N ARG A 138 10.24 -29.48 4.77
CA ARG A 138 9.85 -30.63 3.96
C ARG A 138 10.19 -31.92 4.69
N PRO A 139 9.27 -32.88 4.76
CA PRO A 139 9.56 -34.20 5.27
C PRO A 139 10.41 -34.98 4.26
N ARG A 140 11.33 -35.79 4.78
CA ARG A 140 12.04 -36.86 4.09
C ARG A 140 12.13 -38.07 5.00
N CYS A 141 12.28 -39.26 4.43
CA CYS A 141 12.55 -40.46 5.22
C CYS A 141 14.04 -40.69 5.31
N LYS A 142 14.57 -40.77 6.54
CA LYS A 142 15.94 -41.23 6.79
C LYS A 142 15.92 -42.64 7.34
N ARG A 143 17.00 -43.38 7.11
CA ARG A 143 17.19 -44.69 7.76
C ARG A 143 17.47 -44.45 9.25
N VAL A 144 16.90 -45.29 10.11
CA VAL A 144 17.22 -45.25 11.54
C VAL A 144 18.61 -45.84 11.71
N ASP A 145 19.55 -45.06 12.26
CA ASP A 145 20.90 -45.53 12.55
C ASP A 145 20.86 -46.63 13.62
N LYS A 146 21.44 -47.79 13.33
CA LYS A 146 21.45 -48.96 14.23
C LYS A 146 22.10 -48.67 15.60
N ASN A 147 23.05 -47.74 15.67
CA ASN A 147 23.71 -47.33 16.92
C ASN A 147 22.76 -46.68 17.94
N ARG A 148 21.58 -46.20 17.53
CA ARG A 148 20.55 -45.67 18.46
C ARG A 148 19.70 -46.78 19.08
N ILE A 149 19.67 -47.97 18.48
CA ILE A 149 18.87 -49.12 18.95
C ILE A 149 19.64 -49.87 20.05
N GLU A 150 20.97 -49.97 19.95
CA GLU A 150 21.80 -50.68 20.95
C GLU A 150 21.98 -49.91 22.27
N ASN A 151 21.92 -48.57 22.27
CA ASN A 151 22.06 -47.75 23.48
C ASN A 151 20.76 -47.58 24.29
N ASN A 152 19.66 -48.22 23.87
CA ASN A 152 18.36 -48.18 24.55
C ASN A 152 17.90 -49.57 25.03
N ASN A 153 18.82 -50.55 25.10
CA ASN A 153 18.55 -51.91 25.55
C ASN A 153 19.39 -52.27 26.77
#